data_AF-A0A7S3LQS3-F1
#
_entry.id   AF-A0A7S3LQS3-F1
#
_cell.length_a   1.000
_cell.length_b   1.000
_cell.length_c   1.000
_cell.angle_alpha   90.00
_cell.angle_beta   90.00
_cell.angle_gamma   90.00
#
_symmetry.space_group_name_H-M   'P 1'
#
loop_
_entity.id
_entity.type
_entity.pdbx_description
1 polymer ?
#
loop_
_entity_poly.entity_id
_entity_poly.type
_entity_poly.pdbx_seq_one_letter_code
_entity_poly.pdbx_strand_id
1 'polypeptide(L)'
;EDISDYFTEDELDHNKELVHDLEIGSRWSYVSKSSLWTLQKHFYNNYNIDCWRKSVIPNFVTSNCFVANGYTRVILDFIRDYRKHMSLLHQNEKYEMQKVVVLEIGAGSGKFAFNCIERLLQLSSFLPTD
;
A
#
# COMPACT_ATOMS: atom_id res chain seq x y z
N GLU A 1 13.44 20.29 -6.54
CA GLU A 1 14.58 19.37 -6.48
C GLU A 1 14.35 18.31 -7.53
N ASP A 2 15.36 18.04 -8.33
CA ASP A 2 15.29 16.99 -9.34
C ASP A 2 15.53 15.65 -8.64
N ILE A 3 14.85 14.59 -9.06
CA ILE A 3 15.04 13.26 -8.48
C ILE A 3 16.47 12.75 -8.76
N SER A 4 17.11 13.25 -9.82
CA SER A 4 18.50 12.96 -10.16
C SER A 4 19.50 13.41 -9.09
N ASP A 5 19.18 14.46 -8.32
CA ASP A 5 20.03 14.99 -7.23
C ASP A 5 20.27 13.97 -6.10
N TYR A 6 19.48 12.90 -6.07
CA TYR A 6 19.56 11.87 -5.04
C TYR A 6 20.49 10.71 -5.40
N PHE A 7 20.89 10.57 -6.68
CA PHE A 7 21.69 9.44 -7.19
C PHE A 7 23.15 9.81 -7.42
N THR A 8 24.04 8.83 -7.26
CA THR A 8 25.44 8.94 -7.69
C THR A 8 25.57 8.83 -9.21
N GLU A 9 26.69 9.32 -9.77
CA GLU A 9 26.94 9.22 -11.23
C GLU A 9 26.97 7.76 -11.72
N ASP A 10 27.58 6.85 -10.95
CA ASP A 10 27.61 5.41 -11.26
C ASP A 10 26.20 4.79 -11.27
N GLU A 11 25.34 5.18 -10.32
CA GLU A 11 23.94 4.74 -10.30
C GLU A 11 23.15 5.28 -11.50
N LEU A 12 23.39 6.54 -11.88
CA LEU A 12 22.76 7.14 -13.05
C LEU A 12 23.17 6.43 -14.34
N ASP A 13 24.45 6.08 -14.50
CA ASP A 13 24.94 5.38 -15.68
C ASP A 13 24.43 3.95 -15.76
N HIS A 14 24.43 3.20 -14.66
CA HIS A 14 23.80 1.87 -14.61
C HIS A 14 22.30 1.92 -14.92
N ASN A 15 21.59 2.90 -14.38
CA ASN A 15 20.15 3.04 -14.61
C ASN A 15 19.81 3.41 -16.06
N LYS A 16 20.67 4.16 -16.77
CA LYS A 16 20.46 4.50 -18.19
C LYS A 16 20.41 3.27 -19.09
N GLU A 17 21.28 2.27 -18.87
CA GLU A 17 21.25 1.02 -19.63
C GLU A 17 19.93 0.27 -19.43
N LEU A 18 19.47 0.16 -18.19
CA LEU A 18 18.20 -0.51 -17.84
C LEU A 18 16.97 0.22 -18.39
N VAL A 19 17.02 1.56 -18.46
CA VAL A 19 15.95 2.36 -19.07
C VAL A 19 15.92 2.17 -20.59
N HIS A 20 17.09 2.12 -21.23
CA HIS A 20 17.18 1.84 -22.66
C HIS A 20 16.56 0.48 -23.02
N ASP A 21 16.83 -0.56 -22.22
CA ASP A 21 16.22 -1.88 -22.37
C ASP A 21 14.69 -1.87 -22.22
N LEU A 22 14.13 -0.99 -21.37
CA LEU A 22 12.68 -0.83 -21.24
C LEU A 22 12.05 -0.22 -22.49
N GLU A 23 12.70 0.77 -23.10
CA GLU A 23 12.20 1.50 -24.27
C GLU A 23 12.23 0.64 -25.54
N ILE A 24 13.18 -0.29 -25.66
CA ILE A 24 13.32 -1.17 -26.84
C ILE A 24 12.35 -2.38 -26.83
N GLY A 25 11.61 -2.56 -25.73
CA GLY A 25 10.38 -3.36 -25.60
C GLY A 25 10.19 -4.51 -26.61
N SER A 26 10.99 -5.57 -26.53
CA SER A 26 10.95 -6.63 -27.55
C SER A 26 10.16 -7.89 -27.16
N ARG A 27 9.58 -8.02 -25.95
CA ARG A 27 8.71 -9.16 -25.59
C ARG A 27 7.99 -9.00 -24.23
N TRP A 28 6.79 -9.56 -24.13
CA TRP A 28 6.09 -9.72 -22.84
C TRP A 28 6.92 -10.59 -21.89
N SER A 29 7.16 -10.10 -20.67
CA SER A 29 7.83 -10.82 -19.60
C SER A 29 7.15 -10.57 -18.27
N TYR A 30 7.39 -11.43 -17.28
CA TYR A 30 6.94 -11.16 -15.92
C TYR A 30 7.59 -9.87 -15.41
N VAL A 31 6.82 -9.01 -14.73
CA VAL A 31 7.34 -7.78 -14.12
C VAL A 31 8.55 -8.08 -13.24
N SER A 32 8.50 -9.15 -12.45
CA SER A 32 9.61 -9.58 -11.58
C SER A 32 10.92 -9.93 -12.31
N LYS A 33 10.90 -10.05 -13.64
CA LYS A 33 12.06 -10.32 -14.49
C LYS A 33 12.43 -9.14 -15.40
N SER A 34 11.71 -8.02 -15.33
CA SER A 34 11.97 -6.87 -16.20
C SER A 34 13.01 -5.93 -15.60
N SER A 35 13.63 -5.11 -16.45
CA SER A 35 14.55 -4.04 -16.04
C SER A 35 13.88 -3.04 -15.08
N LEU A 36 12.56 -2.83 -15.21
CA LEU A 36 11.78 -1.98 -14.29
C LEU A 36 11.81 -2.52 -12.86
N TRP A 37 11.70 -3.84 -12.68
CA TRP A 37 11.78 -4.45 -11.36
C TRP A 37 13.19 -4.38 -10.77
N THR A 38 14.21 -4.50 -11.62
CA THR A 38 15.61 -4.28 -11.21
C THR A 38 15.82 -2.84 -10.73
N LEU A 39 15.39 -1.84 -11.53
CA LEU A 39 15.42 -0.43 -11.18
C LEU A 39 14.71 -0.15 -9.86
N GLN A 40 13.49 -0.67 -9.69
CA GLN A 40 12.70 -0.49 -8.48
C GLN A 40 13.39 -1.09 -7.25
N LYS A 41 13.92 -2.31 -7.34
CA LYS A 41 14.65 -2.94 -6.23
C LYS A 41 15.91 -2.18 -5.87
N HIS A 42 16.69 -1.75 -6.87
CA HIS A 42 17.92 -0.99 -6.66
C HIS A 42 17.61 0.30 -5.88
N PHE A 43 16.59 1.04 -6.32
CA PHE A 43 16.11 2.23 -5.61
C PHE A 43 15.74 1.93 -4.15
N TYR A 44 14.85 0.99 -3.87
CA TYR A 44 14.40 0.76 -2.48
C TYR A 44 15.48 0.13 -1.59
N ASN A 45 16.43 -0.61 -2.16
CA ASN A 45 17.57 -1.15 -1.41
C ASN A 45 18.54 -0.05 -0.96
N ASN A 46 18.79 0.95 -1.81
CA ASN A 46 19.73 2.03 -1.52
C ASN A 46 19.11 3.14 -0.67
N TYR A 47 17.87 3.54 -0.97
CA TYR A 47 17.24 4.67 -0.29
C TYR A 47 16.36 4.27 0.90
N ASN A 48 15.81 3.06 0.92
CA ASN A 48 14.98 2.53 2.01
C ASN A 48 14.05 3.60 2.63
N ILE A 49 14.03 3.75 3.96
CA ILE A 49 13.13 4.66 4.66
C ILE A 49 13.40 6.15 4.33
N ASP A 50 14.60 6.47 3.86
CA ASP A 50 15.02 7.84 3.57
C ASP A 50 14.30 8.44 2.37
N CYS A 51 13.85 7.61 1.42
CA CYS A 51 13.08 8.11 0.28
C CYS A 51 11.77 8.79 0.71
N TRP A 52 11.16 8.37 1.81
CA TRP A 52 9.98 9.03 2.38
C TRP A 52 10.34 10.18 3.31
N ARG A 53 11.42 10.06 4.09
CA ARG A 53 11.89 11.13 5.00
C ARG A 53 12.29 12.39 4.24
N LYS A 54 13.00 12.23 3.12
CA LYS A 54 13.44 13.32 2.25
C LYS A 54 12.40 13.72 1.19
N SER A 55 11.20 13.12 1.24
CA SER A 55 10.12 13.37 0.27
C SER A 55 10.50 13.14 -1.19
N VAL A 56 11.47 12.24 -1.45
CA VAL A 56 11.89 11.83 -2.80
C VAL A 56 10.73 11.18 -3.55
N ILE A 57 9.95 10.34 -2.85
CA ILE A 57 8.75 9.74 -3.41
C ILE A 57 7.50 10.54 -2.96
N PRO A 58 6.67 11.00 -3.92
CA PRO A 58 5.35 11.55 -3.62
C PRO A 58 4.48 10.50 -2.91
N ASN A 59 4.15 10.75 -1.65
CA ASN A 59 3.31 9.84 -0.85
C ASN A 59 1.83 10.26 -0.82
N PHE A 60 1.50 11.49 -1.21
CA PHE A 60 0.15 12.04 -1.01
C PHE A 60 -0.91 11.47 -1.95
N VAL A 61 -0.52 10.87 -3.10
CA VAL A 61 -1.49 10.34 -4.08
C VAL A 61 -2.35 9.24 -3.46
N THR A 62 -1.75 8.34 -2.68
CA THR A 62 -2.43 7.19 -2.05
C THR A 62 -2.48 7.27 -0.53
N SER A 63 -1.63 8.08 0.11
CA SER A 63 -1.54 8.19 1.57
C SER A 63 -2.07 9.53 2.09
N ASN A 64 -3.36 9.80 1.85
CA ASN A 64 -4.05 11.00 2.34
C ASN A 64 -5.37 10.64 3.06
N CYS A 65 -5.93 11.60 3.80
CA CYS A 65 -7.14 11.40 4.60
C CYS A 65 -8.40 11.10 3.76
N PHE A 66 -8.47 11.62 2.52
CA PHE A 66 -9.59 11.35 1.62
C PHE A 66 -9.60 9.87 1.20
N VAL A 67 -8.47 9.35 0.75
CA VAL A 67 -8.30 7.95 0.39
C VAL A 67 -8.53 7.05 1.60
N ALA A 68 -7.90 7.36 2.74
CA ALA A 68 -8.06 6.60 3.98
C ALA A 68 -9.54 6.50 4.40
N ASN A 69 -10.29 7.61 4.38
CA ASN A 69 -11.72 7.60 4.70
C ASN A 69 -12.54 6.74 3.74
N GLY A 70 -12.19 6.70 2.45
CA GLY A 70 -12.79 5.78 1.50
C GLY A 70 -12.58 4.32 1.88
N TYR A 71 -11.33 3.94 2.16
CA TYR A 71 -11.00 2.58 2.57
C TYR A 71 -11.60 2.19 3.92
N THR A 72 -11.65 3.10 4.89
CA THR A 72 -12.31 2.82 6.18
C THR A 72 -13.78 2.43 5.99
N ARG A 73 -14.50 3.07 5.07
CA ARG A 73 -15.90 2.69 4.77
C ARG A 73 -15.99 1.29 4.20
N VAL A 74 -15.13 0.96 3.23
CA VAL A 74 -15.06 -0.40 2.65
C VAL A 74 -14.78 -1.44 3.73
N ILE A 75 -13.85 -1.17 4.64
CA ILE A 75 -13.53 -2.06 5.76
C ILE A 75 -14.75 -2.27 6.67
N LEU A 76 -15.44 -1.19 7.07
CA LEU A 76 -16.62 -1.27 7.92
C LEU A 76 -17.75 -2.05 7.28
N ASP A 77 -18.04 -1.77 6.00
CA ASP A 77 -19.11 -2.44 5.27
C ASP A 77 -18.78 -3.92 5.04
N PHE A 78 -17.51 -4.25 4.74
CA PHE A 78 -17.06 -5.64 4.67
C PHE A 78 -17.28 -6.39 6.00
N ILE A 79 -16.92 -5.79 7.14
CA ILE A 79 -17.12 -6.42 8.46
C ILE A 79 -18.61 -6.65 8.74
N ARG A 80 -19.47 -5.70 8.38
CA ARG A 80 -20.93 -5.82 8.52
C ARG A 80 -21.51 -6.94 7.67
N ASP A 81 -21.14 -6.97 6.39
CA ASP A 81 -21.61 -7.98 5.44
C ASP A 81 -21.12 -9.38 5.85
N TYR A 82 -19.86 -9.49 6.25
CA TYR A 82 -19.28 -10.72 6.76
C TYR A 82 -20.03 -11.23 8.00
N ARG A 83 -20.28 -10.35 8.98
CA ARG A 83 -21.03 -10.73 10.19
C ARG A 83 -22.44 -11.18 9.85
N LYS A 84 -23.17 -10.44 9.00
CA LYS A 84 -24.52 -10.81 8.56
C LYS A 84 -24.51 -12.19 7.88
N HIS A 85 -23.56 -12.43 6.99
CA HIS A 85 -23.41 -13.72 6.33
C HIS A 85 -23.14 -14.85 7.34
N MET A 86 -22.27 -14.62 8.33
CA MET A 86 -21.99 -15.61 9.36
C MET A 86 -23.19 -15.88 10.27
N SER A 87 -23.96 -14.87 10.65
CA SER A 87 -25.21 -15.08 11.41
C SER A 87 -26.24 -15.91 10.62
N LEU A 88 -26.32 -15.73 9.29
CA LEU A 88 -27.20 -16.51 8.43
C LEU A 88 -26.75 -17.96 8.24
N LEU A 89 -25.46 -18.26 8.39
CA LEU A 89 -24.94 -19.64 8.33
C LEU A 89 -25.15 -20.40 9.65
N HIS A 90 -25.17 -19.68 10.77
CA HIS A 90 -25.24 -20.27 12.12
C HIS A 90 -26.61 -20.02 12.79
N GLN A 91 -27.72 -20.12 12.05
CA GLN A 91 -29.07 -19.67 12.48
C GLN A 91 -29.56 -20.23 13.84
N ASN A 92 -28.97 -21.33 14.32
CA ASN A 92 -29.32 -21.99 15.59
C ASN A 92 -28.22 -21.93 16.66
N GLU A 93 -27.09 -21.26 16.39
CA GLU A 93 -25.96 -21.13 17.31
C GLU A 93 -25.56 -19.66 17.44
N LYS A 94 -25.19 -19.24 18.65
CA LYS A 94 -24.68 -17.88 18.86
C LYS A 94 -23.31 -17.77 18.21
N TYR A 95 -23.25 -17.18 17.00
CA TYR A 95 -22.00 -16.85 16.34
C TYR A 95 -21.33 -15.66 17.04
N GLU A 96 -20.16 -15.89 17.64
CA GLU A 96 -19.29 -14.86 18.20
C GLU A 96 -18.32 -14.38 17.12
N MET A 97 -18.27 -13.06 16.88
CA MET A 97 -17.39 -12.52 15.85
C MET A 97 -15.93 -12.71 16.25
N GLN A 98 -15.15 -13.33 15.37
CA GLN A 98 -13.70 -13.41 15.59
C GLN A 98 -13.05 -12.04 15.42
N LYS A 99 -11.92 -11.85 16.12
CA LYS A 99 -11.08 -10.65 16.03
C LYS A 99 -10.73 -10.34 14.56
N VAL A 100 -11.08 -9.14 14.10
CA VAL A 100 -10.70 -8.65 12.78
C VAL A 100 -9.27 -8.13 12.80
N VAL A 101 -8.44 -8.61 11.86
CA VAL A 101 -7.07 -8.15 11.65
C VAL A 101 -6.98 -7.40 10.32
N VAL A 102 -6.55 -6.15 10.37
CA VAL A 102 -6.26 -5.35 9.17
C VAL A 102 -4.76 -5.39 8.91
N LEU A 103 -4.36 -5.91 7.75
CA LEU A 103 -2.96 -6.02 7.32
C LEU A 103 -2.72 -5.11 6.11
N GLU A 104 -1.76 -4.19 6.23
CA GLU A 104 -1.27 -3.38 5.10
C GLU A 104 0.05 -3.97 4.59
N ILE A 105 0.10 -4.33 3.31
CA ILE A 105 1.31 -4.84 2.65
C ILE A 105 1.87 -3.73 1.77
N GLY A 106 3.16 -3.43 1.90
CA GLY A 106 3.78 -2.34 1.15
C GLY A 106 3.38 -0.95 1.66
N ALA A 107 3.34 -0.77 2.99
CA ALA A 107 2.86 0.44 3.65
C ALA A 107 3.63 1.74 3.32
N GLY A 108 4.78 1.64 2.65
CA GLY A 108 5.66 2.77 2.35
C GLY A 108 5.99 3.57 3.61
N SER A 109 5.58 4.84 3.65
CA SER A 109 5.76 5.71 4.83
C SER A 109 4.88 5.39 6.04
N GLY A 110 3.89 4.50 5.92
CA GLY A 110 2.90 4.19 6.96
C GLY A 110 1.82 5.26 7.17
N LYS A 111 1.88 6.38 6.44
CA LYS A 111 0.88 7.47 6.53
C LYS A 111 -0.54 7.01 6.19
N PHE A 112 -0.70 6.06 5.27
CA PHE A 112 -2.01 5.52 4.94
C PHE A 112 -2.60 4.76 6.15
N ALA A 113 -1.91 3.76 6.70
CA ALA A 113 -2.34 3.05 7.90
C ALA A 113 -2.67 4.00 9.04
N PHE A 114 -1.82 5.00 9.30
CA PHE A 114 -2.07 5.99 10.34
C PHE A 114 -3.43 6.69 10.13
N ASN A 115 -3.66 7.28 8.95
CA ASN A 115 -4.93 7.95 8.65
C ASN A 115 -6.13 6.99 8.68
N CYS A 116 -5.93 5.75 8.22
CA CYS A 116 -6.98 4.73 8.17
C CYS A 116 -7.39 4.27 9.57
N ILE A 117 -6.42 4.03 10.46
CA ILE A 117 -6.65 3.63 11.86
C ILE A 117 -7.30 4.77 12.63
N GLU A 118 -6.78 5.99 12.53
CA GLU A 118 -7.40 7.17 13.15
C GLU A 118 -8.87 7.31 12.73
N ARG A 119 -9.14 7.11 11.44
CA ARG A 119 -10.51 7.19 10.93
C ARG A 119 -11.39 6.03 11.40
N LEU A 120 -10.86 4.81 11.48
CA LEU A 120 -11.56 3.65 12.05
C LEU A 120 -11.91 3.87 13.52
N LEU A 121 -10.99 4.43 14.31
CA LEU A 121 -11.23 4.74 15.73
C LEU A 121 -12.33 5.78 15.90
N GLN A 122 -12.36 6.82 15.08
CA GLN A 122 -13.47 7.80 15.06
C GLN A 122 -14.81 7.16 14.68
N LEU A 123 -14.79 6.12 13.86
CA LEU A 123 -15.98 5.38 13.44
C LEU A 123 -16.23 4.13 14.28
N SER A 124 -15.54 3.96 15.41
CA SER A 124 -15.64 2.76 16.25
C SER A 124 -17.08 2.48 16.71
N SER A 125 -17.89 3.51 16.93
CA SER A 125 -19.31 3.35 17.28
C SER A 125 -20.16 2.70 16.18
N PHE A 126 -19.66 2.69 14.94
CA PHE A 126 -20.31 2.08 13.78
C PHE A 126 -19.86 0.64 13.53
N LEU A 127 -18.85 0.16 14.27
CA LEU A 127 -18.44 -1.23 14.23
C LEU A 127 -19.56 -2.10 14.80
N PRO A 128 -19.83 -3.27 14.21
CA PRO A 128 -20.79 -4.20 14.77
C PRO A 128 -20.30 -4.68 16.15
N THR A 129 -20.97 -4.27 17.23
CA THR A 129 -20.75 -4.79 18.59
C THR A 129 -21.63 -6.01 18.84
N ASP A 130 -21.19 -6.92 19.71
CA ASP A 130 -22.03 -8.04 20.15
C ASP A 130 -23.25 -7.59 20.95
#